data_AF-A0A5S3XRP3-F1
#
_entry.id   AF-A0A5S3XRP3-F1
#
_cell.length_a   1.000
_cell.length_b   1.000
_cell.length_c   1.000
_cell.angle_alpha   90.00
_cell.angle_beta   90.00
_cell.angle_gamma   90.00
#
_symmetry.space_group_name_H-M   'P 1'
#
loop_
_entity.id
_entity.type
_entity.pdbx_description
1 polymer ?
#
loop_
_entity_poly.entity_id
_entity_poly.type
_entity_poly.pdbx_seq_one_letter_code
_entity_poly.pdbx_strand_id
1 'polypeptide(L)'
;MNGEIQQRLKWIKLYQETNNAGLVCLRCGISRLTLRKWWSRFQKHGVDGLNSLSKRPHSSLNQKLTQEIESQILTLRKSRSLSASRIQSELLRNEHIKLGIATIHKVLHEINHCDLSIEILEANLNTVTP
;
A
#
# COMPACT_ATOMS: atom_id res chain seq x y z
N MET A 1 -9.76 -10.04 13.42
CA MET A 1 -10.92 -9.20 13.03
C MET A 1 -11.60 -9.81 11.81
N ASN A 2 -12.64 -10.64 12.01
CA ASN A 2 -13.38 -11.30 10.92
C ASN A 2 -14.88 -10.92 10.88
N GLY A 3 -15.32 -10.01 11.76
CA GLY A 3 -16.74 -9.62 11.88
C GLY A 3 -17.29 -8.94 10.63
N GLU A 4 -16.48 -8.11 9.95
CA GLU A 4 -16.89 -7.47 8.70
C GLU A 4 -17.15 -8.49 7.58
N ILE A 5 -16.29 -9.51 7.46
CA ILE A 5 -16.42 -10.56 6.43
C ILE A 5 -17.68 -11.37 6.70
N GLN A 6 -17.92 -11.75 7.96
CA GLN A 6 -19.13 -12.46 8.36
C GLN A 6 -20.39 -11.63 8.06
N GLN A 7 -20.36 -10.32 8.29
CA GLN A 7 -21.48 -9.44 7.98
C GLN A 7 -21.74 -9.35 6.47
N ARG A 8 -20.70 -9.19 5.66
CA ARG A 8 -20.82 -9.17 4.18
C ARG A 8 -21.34 -10.51 3.63
N LEU A 9 -20.91 -11.61 4.22
CA LEU A 9 -21.36 -12.95 3.85
C LEU A 9 -22.85 -13.16 4.16
N LYS A 10 -23.36 -12.59 5.27
CA LYS A 10 -24.81 -12.57 5.56
C LYS A 10 -25.60 -11.83 4.48
N TRP A 11 -25.10 -10.69 3.99
CA TRP A 11 -25.77 -9.93 2.92
C TRP A 11 -25.90 -10.76 1.64
N ILE A 12 -24.82 -11.47 1.28
CA ILE A 12 -24.78 -12.30 0.07
C ILE A 12 -25.72 -13.50 0.19
N LYS A 13 -25.69 -14.23 1.30
CA LYS A 13 -26.62 -15.35 1.53
C LYS A 13 -28.07 -14.92 1.45
N LEU A 14 -28.42 -13.83 2.13
CA LEU A 14 -29.78 -13.29 2.10
C LEU A 14 -30.19 -12.85 0.68
N TYR A 15 -29.26 -12.32 -0.11
CA TYR A 15 -29.52 -11.96 -1.50
C TYR A 15 -29.69 -13.19 -2.41
N GLN A 16 -28.92 -14.26 -2.20
CA GLN A 16 -29.09 -15.53 -2.93
C GLN A 16 -30.46 -16.17 -2.66
N GLU A 17 -30.93 -16.13 -1.41
CA GLU A 17 -32.22 -16.71 -1.02
C GLU A 17 -33.41 -15.91 -1.55
N THR A 18 -33.34 -14.59 -1.50
CA THR A 18 -34.49 -13.74 -1.80
C THR A 18 -34.51 -13.21 -3.24
N ASN A 19 -33.35 -13.18 -3.90
CA ASN A 19 -33.11 -12.52 -5.19
C ASN A 19 -33.66 -11.08 -5.28
N ASN A 20 -33.91 -10.44 -4.13
CA ASN A 20 -34.56 -9.13 -4.02
C ASN A 20 -33.65 -8.14 -3.31
N ALA A 21 -32.99 -7.30 -4.09
CA ALA A 21 -32.02 -6.33 -3.58
C ALA A 21 -32.67 -5.29 -2.64
N GLY A 22 -33.94 -4.94 -2.85
CA GLY A 22 -34.65 -3.97 -2.01
C GLY A 22 -34.87 -4.49 -0.59
N LEU A 23 -35.35 -5.73 -0.47
CA LEU A 23 -35.58 -6.39 0.82
C LEU A 23 -34.28 -6.56 1.61
N VAL A 24 -33.20 -6.98 0.94
CA VAL A 24 -31.87 -7.14 1.57
C VAL A 24 -31.34 -5.81 2.07
N CYS A 25 -31.42 -4.74 1.26
CA CYS A 25 -30.95 -3.41 1.65
C CYS A 25 -31.71 -2.87 2.87
N LEU A 26 -33.03 -3.09 2.93
CA LEU A 26 -33.87 -2.70 4.06
C LEU A 26 -33.50 -3.47 5.35
N ARG A 27 -33.36 -4.80 5.25
CA ARG A 27 -33.03 -5.66 6.41
C ARG A 27 -31.61 -5.45 6.92
N CYS A 28 -30.65 -5.21 6.02
CA CYS A 28 -29.24 -5.11 6.37
C CYS A 28 -28.76 -3.66 6.58
N GLY A 29 -29.59 -2.65 6.33
CA GLY A 29 -29.23 -1.23 6.50
C GLY A 29 -28.12 -0.77 5.54
N ILE A 30 -28.07 -1.32 4.32
CA ILE A 30 -27.02 -1.01 3.33
C ILE A 30 -27.61 -0.41 2.07
N SER A 31 -26.82 0.39 1.36
CA SER A 31 -27.21 0.90 0.04
C SER A 31 -27.16 -0.21 -1.02
N ARG A 32 -28.00 -0.07 -2.06
CA ARG A 32 -27.99 -0.97 -3.23
C ARG A 32 -26.63 -1.01 -3.91
N LEU A 33 -25.90 0.11 -3.93
CA LEU A 33 -24.56 0.19 -4.51
C LEU A 33 -23.57 -0.68 -3.74
N THR A 34 -23.63 -0.66 -2.41
CA THR A 34 -22.81 -1.51 -1.55
C THR A 34 -23.10 -2.98 -1.79
N LEU A 35 -24.37 -3.38 -1.83
CA LEU A 35 -24.77 -4.76 -2.11
C LEU A 35 -24.26 -5.23 -3.48
N ARG A 36 -24.47 -4.44 -4.54
CA ARG A 36 -24.01 -4.76 -5.90
C ARG A 36 -22.50 -4.90 -5.99
N LYS A 37 -21.74 -4.00 -5.34
CA LYS A 37 -20.27 -4.06 -5.29
C LYS A 37 -19.80 -5.39 -4.68
N TRP A 38 -20.31 -5.75 -3.52
CA TRP A 38 -19.90 -6.96 -2.81
C TRP A 38 -20.38 -8.23 -3.51
N TRP A 39 -21.58 -8.22 -4.08
CA TRP A 39 -22.08 -9.31 -4.91
C TRP A 39 -21.17 -9.58 -6.12
N SER A 40 -20.79 -8.53 -6.87
CA SER A 40 -19.89 -8.68 -8.02
C SER A 40 -18.51 -9.21 -7.60
N ARG A 41 -17.98 -8.77 -6.45
CA ARG A 41 -16.71 -9.31 -5.92
C ARG A 41 -16.81 -10.76 -5.50
N PHE A 42 -17.91 -11.14 -4.86
CA PHE A 42 -18.18 -12.52 -4.46
C PHE A 42 -18.32 -13.45 -5.67
N GLN A 43 -18.99 -13.00 -6.73
CA GLN A 43 -19.07 -13.78 -7.97
C GLN A 43 -17.70 -14.02 -8.62
N LYS A 44 -16.76 -13.08 -8.49
CA LYS A 44 -15.42 -13.20 -9.09
C LYS A 44 -14.42 -13.98 -8.24
N HIS A 45 -14.47 -13.81 -6.92
CA HIS A 45 -13.41 -14.29 -6.00
C HIS A 45 -13.96 -15.07 -4.81
N GLY A 46 -15.26 -15.40 -4.78
CA GLY A 46 -15.90 -16.10 -3.68
C GLY A 46 -15.79 -15.35 -2.35
N VAL A 47 -15.58 -16.10 -1.27
CA VAL A 47 -15.45 -15.56 0.09
C VAL A 47 -14.22 -14.65 0.22
N ASP A 48 -13.13 -14.95 -0.49
CA ASP A 48 -11.90 -14.13 -0.45
C ASP A 48 -12.14 -12.72 -1.00
N GLY A 49 -13.07 -12.57 -1.93
CA GLY A 49 -13.51 -11.28 -2.47
C GLY A 49 -14.20 -10.36 -1.46
N LEU A 50 -14.59 -10.89 -0.29
CA LEU A 50 -15.20 -10.13 0.80
C LEU A 50 -14.18 -9.49 1.74
N ASN A 51 -12.90 -9.80 1.56
CA ASN A 51 -11.84 -9.16 2.31
C ASN A 51 -11.77 -7.65 2.00
N SER A 52 -11.48 -6.88 3.04
CA SER A 52 -11.23 -5.45 2.91
C SER A 52 -9.92 -5.25 2.16
N LEU A 53 -9.99 -4.78 0.92
CA LEU A 53 -8.80 -4.38 0.16
C LEU A 53 -8.27 -3.06 0.71
N SER A 54 -6.95 -2.88 0.63
CA SER A 54 -6.30 -1.61 0.95
C SER A 54 -6.93 -0.47 0.14
N LYS A 55 -7.29 0.62 0.82
CA LYS A 55 -7.77 1.85 0.18
C LYS A 55 -6.61 2.80 -0.18
N ARG A 56 -5.36 2.39 0.10
CA ARG A 56 -4.18 3.22 -0.15
C ARG A 56 -4.00 3.36 -1.68
N PRO A 57 -3.73 4.56 -2.21
CA PRO A 57 -3.43 4.72 -3.62
C PRO A 57 -2.26 3.80 -4.02
N HIS A 58 -2.49 2.94 -5.00
CA HIS A 58 -1.48 2.01 -5.52
C HIS A 58 -0.36 2.73 -6.27
N SER A 59 -0.69 3.85 -6.93
CA SER A 59 0.31 4.73 -7.52
C SER A 59 0.71 5.78 -6.49
N SER A 60 1.75 5.46 -5.71
CA SER A 60 2.53 6.50 -5.06
C SER A 60 3.39 7.18 -6.13
N LEU A 61 3.64 8.48 -5.98
CA LEU A 61 4.51 9.28 -6.88
C LEU A 61 5.90 8.66 -7.14
N ASN A 62 6.31 7.64 -6.36
CA ASN A 62 7.56 6.89 -6.53
C ASN A 62 7.68 6.26 -7.92
N GLN A 63 6.57 5.98 -8.62
CA GLN A 63 6.64 5.48 -10.01
C GLN A 63 7.25 6.49 -11.00
N LYS A 64 7.23 7.79 -10.70
CA LYS A 64 7.87 8.82 -11.54
C LYS A 64 9.32 9.08 -11.17
N LEU A 65 9.78 8.57 -10.03
CA LEU A 65 11.17 8.66 -9.64
C LEU A 65 11.88 7.42 -10.17
N THR A 66 12.78 7.59 -11.12
CA THR A 66 13.56 6.49 -11.66
C THR A 66 14.40 5.89 -10.54
N GLN A 67 14.57 4.56 -10.53
CA GLN A 67 15.40 3.84 -9.55
C GLN A 67 16.84 4.41 -9.48
N GLU A 68 17.32 4.96 -10.59
CA GLU A 68 18.60 5.66 -10.68
C GLU A 68 18.69 6.86 -9.71
N ILE A 69 17.65 7.70 -9.67
CA ILE A 69 17.60 8.88 -8.78
C ILE A 69 17.57 8.44 -7.32
N GLU A 70 16.83 7.37 -7.00
CA GLU A 70 16.78 6.82 -5.64
C GLU A 70 18.15 6.30 -5.18
N SER A 71 18.87 5.60 -6.07
CA SER A 71 20.21 5.08 -5.79
C SER A 71 21.23 6.20 -5.54
N GLN A 72 21.12 7.31 -6.26
CA GLN A 72 21.97 8.47 -6.08
C GLN A 72 21.68 9.18 -4.75
N ILE A 73 20.39 9.38 -4.40
CA ILE A 73 19.98 9.94 -3.10
C ILE A 73 20.56 9.10 -1.96
N LEU A 74 20.49 7.76 -2.07
CA LEU A 74 21.03 6.84 -1.07
C LEU A 74 22.56 6.94 -0.98
N THR A 75 23.25 6.99 -2.11
CA THR A 75 24.72 7.10 -2.16
C THR A 75 25.20 8.41 -1.52
N LEU A 76 24.53 9.52 -1.79
CA LEU A 76 24.82 10.82 -1.17
C LEU A 76 24.53 10.82 0.34
N ARG A 77 23.47 10.11 0.77
CA ARG A 77 23.14 9.96 2.20
C ARG A 77 24.19 9.12 2.93
N LYS A 78 24.62 7.98 2.36
CA LYS A 78 25.58 7.05 2.99
C LYS A 78 27.02 7.59 3.02
N SER A 79 27.46 8.26 1.96
CA SER A 79 28.85 8.74 1.86
C SER A 79 29.17 9.91 2.79
N ARG A 80 28.22 10.80 3.06
CA ARG A 80 28.49 12.10 3.71
C ARG A 80 27.45 12.53 4.76
N SER A 81 26.47 11.68 5.09
CA SER A 81 25.39 11.97 6.06
C SER A 81 24.69 13.32 5.82
N LEU A 82 24.52 13.70 4.54
CA LEU A 82 24.03 15.02 4.14
C LEU A 82 22.55 15.20 4.49
N SER A 83 22.17 16.43 4.88
CA SER A 83 20.76 16.80 5.04
C SER A 83 20.04 16.84 3.69
N ALA A 84 18.72 16.67 3.68
CA ALA A 84 17.92 16.64 2.45
C ALA A 84 18.12 17.88 1.56
N SER A 85 18.34 19.05 2.15
CA SER A 85 18.68 20.29 1.43
C SER A 85 20.03 20.23 0.72
N ARG A 86 21.04 19.62 1.35
CA ARG A 86 22.34 19.41 0.73
C ARG A 86 22.27 18.38 -0.39
N ILE A 87 21.51 17.30 -0.20
CA ILE A 87 21.26 16.30 -1.25
C ILE A 87 20.58 16.95 -2.46
N GLN A 88 19.60 17.83 -2.25
CA GLN A 88 18.97 18.59 -3.33
C GLN A 88 19.98 19.42 -4.12
N SER A 89 20.89 20.10 -3.40
CA SER A 89 21.90 20.96 -4.01
C SER A 89 22.92 20.14 -4.83
N GLU A 90 23.28 18.95 -4.36
CA GLU A 90 24.17 18.01 -5.05
C GLU A 90 23.51 17.42 -6.29
N LEU A 91 22.24 16.99 -6.19
CA LEU A 91 21.48 16.49 -7.34
C LEU A 91 21.32 17.55 -8.44
N LEU A 92 21.12 18.81 -8.05
CA LEU A 92 21.05 19.91 -9.00
C LEU A 92 22.39 20.17 -9.70
N ARG A 93 23.51 19.98 -8.99
CA ARG A 93 24.87 20.22 -9.50
C ARG A 93 25.39 19.12 -10.41
N ASN A 94 25.17 17.86 -10.03
CA ASN A 94 25.77 16.72 -10.73
C ASN A 94 24.89 16.21 -11.88
N GLU A 95 23.57 16.21 -11.69
CA GLU A 95 22.62 15.53 -12.59
C GLU A 95 21.66 16.51 -13.29
N HIS A 96 21.70 17.79 -12.91
CA HIS A 96 20.75 18.82 -13.35
C HIS A 96 19.26 18.50 -13.07
N ILE A 97 19.00 17.58 -12.13
CA ILE A 97 17.64 17.16 -11.78
C ILE A 97 17.07 18.08 -10.70
N LYS A 98 15.95 18.74 -11.01
CA LYS A 98 15.21 19.57 -10.05
C LYS A 98 14.20 18.72 -9.28
N LEU A 99 14.59 18.32 -8.07
CA LEU A 99 13.69 17.64 -7.12
C LEU A 99 13.27 18.56 -5.99
N GLY A 100 12.01 18.44 -5.57
CA GLY A 100 11.50 19.13 -4.38
C GLY A 100 12.06 18.48 -3.11
N ILE A 101 12.35 19.30 -2.10
CA ILE A 101 12.90 18.80 -0.82
C ILE A 101 11.95 17.80 -0.13
N ALA A 102 10.63 18.01 -0.26
CA ALA A 102 9.60 17.11 0.23
C ALA A 102 9.67 15.71 -0.43
N THR A 103 10.01 15.67 -1.71
CA THR A 103 10.23 14.40 -2.43
C THR A 103 11.43 13.66 -1.87
N ILE A 104 12.54 14.35 -1.61
CA ILE A 104 13.75 13.76 -1.02
C ILE A 104 13.46 13.23 0.39
N HIS A 105 12.77 14.01 1.23
CA HIS A 105 12.36 13.56 2.57
C HIS A 105 11.49 12.31 2.51
N LYS A 106 10.54 12.28 1.57
CA LYS A 106 9.67 11.11 1.38
C LYS A 106 10.45 9.89 0.91
N VAL A 107 11.34 10.03 -0.06
CA VAL A 107 12.23 8.95 -0.54
C VAL A 107 13.08 8.41 0.61
N LEU A 108 13.72 9.28 1.38
CA LEU A 108 14.51 8.88 2.55
C LEU A 108 13.65 8.15 3.60
N HIS A 109 12.42 8.60 3.83
CA HIS A 109 11.51 7.97 4.78
C HIS A 109 11.05 6.58 4.32
N GLU A 110 10.69 6.43 3.04
CA GLU A 110 10.30 5.14 2.46
C GLU A 110 11.48 4.15 2.42
N ILE A 111 12.70 4.61 2.16
CA ILE A 111 13.92 3.79 2.24
C ILE A 111 14.17 3.31 3.68
N ASN A 112 14.08 4.18 4.68
CA ASN A 112 14.26 3.78 6.08
C ASN A 112 13.17 2.78 6.54
N HIS A 113 11.96 2.85 5.99
CA HIS A 113 10.91 1.86 6.24
C HIS A 113 11.18 0.51 5.53
N CYS A 114 11.88 0.52 4.39
CA CYS A 114 12.37 -0.71 3.75
C CYS A 114 13.60 -1.29 4.47
N ASP A 115 14.49 -0.46 5.03
CA ASP A 115 15.66 -0.93 5.79
C ASP A 115 15.24 -1.66 7.08
N LEU A 116 14.12 -1.27 7.73
CA LEU A 116 13.53 -2.09 8.82
C LEU A 116 13.09 -3.49 8.36
N SER A 117 12.83 -3.69 7.07
CA SER A 117 12.48 -5.01 6.53
C SER A 117 13.73 -5.84 6.16
N ILE A 118 14.86 -5.19 5.86
CA ILE A 118 16.14 -5.86 5.57
C ILE A 118 16.85 -6.25 6.88
N GLU A 119 16.81 -5.42 7.92
CA GLU A 119 17.36 -5.77 9.25
C GLU A 119 16.65 -6.99 9.88
N ILE A 120 15.34 -7.13 9.67
CA ILE A 120 14.55 -8.30 10.14
C ILE A 120 14.88 -9.58 9.33
N LEU A 121 15.34 -9.45 8.07
CA LEU A 121 15.75 -10.58 7.22
C LEU A 121 17.20 -10.98 7.46
N GLU A 122 18.13 -10.05 7.67
CA GLU A 122 19.54 -10.35 7.98
C GLU A 122 19.72 -10.89 9.43
N ALA A 123 18.84 -10.52 10.37
CA ALA A 123 18.86 -11.06 11.73
C ALA A 123 18.42 -12.54 11.83
N ASN A 124 17.74 -13.09 10.82
CA ASN A 124 17.27 -14.49 10.82
C ASN A 124 18.21 -15.48 10.09
N LEU A 125 19.33 -15.01 9.51
CA LEU A 125 20.29 -15.88 8.81
C LEU A 125 21.54 -16.23 9.65
N ASN A 126 21.70 -15.67 10.85
CA ASN A 126 22.90 -15.87 11.70
C ASN A 126 22.66 -16.77 12.93
N THR A 127 21.62 -17.61 12.95
CA THR A 127 21.37 -18.58 14.04
C THR A 127 21.36 -20.02 13.59
N VAL A 128 22.20 -20.42 12.63
CA VAL A 128 22.57 -21.83 12.47
C VAL A 128 24.05 -21.94 12.14
N THR A 129 24.79 -22.51 13.10
CA THR A 129 26.09 -23.22 13.08
C THR A 129 27.00 -22.72 14.22
N PRO A 130 27.68 -23.62 14.94
CA PRO A 130 28.45 -24.76 14.39
C PRO A 130 27.65 -26.03 14.17
#